data_AF-A0A412EZI2-F1
#
_entry.id   AF-A0A412EZI2-F1
#
_cell.length_a   1.000
_cell.length_b   1.000
_cell.length_c   1.000
_cell.angle_alpha   90.00
_cell.angle_beta   90.00
_cell.angle_gamma   90.00
#
_symmetry.space_group_name_H-M   'P 1'
#
loop_
_entity.id
_entity.type
_entity.pdbx_description
1 polymer ?
#
loop_
_entity_poly.entity_id
_entity_poly.type
_entity_poly.pdbx_seq_one_letter_code
_entity_poly.pdbx_strand_id
1 'polypeptide(L)' 'MVTLLTNLFILLQNNGGKEMIAMLWAQQIMLGKKTYEQVPRLLKEKVKEVLEDSGMGELVKEE' A
#
# COMPACT_ATOMS: atom_id res chain seq x y z
N MET A 1 19.82 7.94 20.00
CA MET A 1 19.06 8.55 18.88
C MET A 1 19.00 7.63 17.66
N VAL A 2 20.13 7.06 17.21
CA VAL A 2 20.16 6.13 16.07
C VAL A 2 19.24 4.92 16.26
N THR A 3 19.29 4.26 17.42
CA THR A 3 18.47 3.08 17.75
C THR A 3 16.95 3.30 17.72
N LEU A 4 16.46 4.49 18.07
CA LEU A 4 15.03 4.82 18.02
C LEU A 4 14.54 4.97 16.58
N LEU A 5 15.33 5.64 15.74
CA LEU A 5 15.04 5.79 14.32
C LEU A 5 15.11 4.44 13.60
N THR A 6 16.09 3.59 13.94
CA THR A 6 16.20 2.23 13.38
C THR A 6 14.99 1.37 13.77
N ASN A 7 14.56 1.39 15.03
CA ASN A 7 13.40 0.62 15.49
C ASN A 7 12.09 1.09 14.86
N LEU A 8 11.92 2.40 14.63
CA LEU A 8 10.78 2.96 13.90
C LEU A 8 10.79 2.51 12.43
N PHE A 9 11.95 2.49 11.79
CA PHE A 9 12.10 2.02 10.41
C PHE A 9 11.79 0.52 10.29
N ILE A 10 12.27 -0.29 11.24
CA ILE A 10 11.97 -1.74 11.32
C ILE A 10 10.47 -1.98 11.55
N LEU A 11 9.81 -1.20 12.41
CA LEU A 11 8.36 -1.27 12.63
C LEU A 11 7.55 -0.93 11.37
N LEU A 12 7.97 0.10 10.63
CA LEU A 12 7.36 0.49 9.35
C LEU A 12 7.60 -0.54 8.24
N GLN A 13 8.69 -1.31 8.31
CA GLN A 13 9.02 -2.39 7.38
C GLN A 13 8.47 -3.76 7.80
N ASN A 14 7.91 -3.90 9.01
CA ASN A 14 7.25 -5.12 9.46
C ASN A 14 5.94 -5.34 8.68
N ASN A 15 5.46 -6.58 8.61
CA ASN A 15 4.29 -6.97 7.80
C ASN A 15 3.05 -6.10 8.10
N GLY A 16 2.76 -5.84 9.38
CA GLY A 16 1.62 -5.00 9.76
C GLY A 16 1.74 -3.54 9.28
N GLY A 17 2.96 -2.98 9.20
CA GLY A 17 3.18 -1.64 8.65
C GLY A 17 2.91 -1.58 7.15
N LYS A 18 3.37 -2.60 6.41
CA LYS A 18 3.11 -2.72 4.97
C LYS A 18 1.62 -2.90 4.66
N GLU A 19 0.91 -3.71 5.45
CA GLU A 19 -0.53 -3.92 5.33
C GLU A 19 -1.31 -2.62 5.53
N MET A 20 -1.01 -1.87 6.60
CA MET A 20 -1.66 -0.59 6.87
C MET A 20 -1.42 0.42 5.74
N ILE A 21 -0.18 0.49 5.24
CA ILE A 21 0.16 1.39 4.13
C ILE A 21 -0.55 0.95 2.84
N ALA A 22 -0.65 -0.35 2.56
CA ALA A 22 -1.36 -0.87 1.39
C ALA A 22 -2.87 -0.53 1.44
N MET A 23 -3.51 -0.66 2.60
CA MET A 23 -4.91 -0.26 2.76
C MET A 23 -5.13 1.23 2.48
N LEU A 24 -4.27 2.11 3.01
CA LEU A 24 -4.33 3.54 2.74
C LEU A 24 -4.14 3.85 1.25
N TRP A 25 -3.24 3.12 0.58
CA TRP A 25 -3.03 3.25 -0.86
C TRP A 25 -4.26 2.84 -1.68
N ALA A 26 -4.85 1.69 -1.38
CA ALA A 26 -6.08 1.24 -2.02
C ALA A 26 -7.19 2.28 -1.86
N GLN A 27 -7.34 2.88 -0.67
CA GLN A 27 -8.27 3.99 -0.46
C GLN A 27 -7.95 5.23 -1.31
N GLN A 28 -6.69 5.62 -1.48
CA GLN A 28 -6.34 6.74 -2.35
C GLN A 28 -6.70 6.46 -3.82
N ILE A 29 -6.59 5.21 -4.26
CA ILE A 29 -6.98 4.77 -5.60
C ILE A 29 -8.51 4.79 -5.74
N MET A 30 -9.26 4.26 -4.77
CA MET A 30 -10.73 4.32 -4.76
C MET A 30 -11.27 5.75 -4.76
N LEU A 31 -10.57 6.68 -4.11
CA LEU A 31 -10.89 8.12 -4.11
C LEU A 31 -10.45 8.83 -5.41
N GLY A 32 -9.84 8.13 -6.37
CA GLY A 32 -9.37 8.70 -7.64
C GLY A 32 -8.20 9.67 -7.51
N LYS A 33 -7.53 9.73 -6.35
CA LYS A 33 -6.41 10.65 -6.09
C LYS A 33 -5.08 10.11 -6.62
N LYS A 34 -4.99 8.79 -6.81
CA LYS A 34 -3.82 8.06 -7.29
C LYS A 34 -4.25 6.93 -8.21
N THR A 35 -3.35 6.49 -9.09
CA THR A 35 -3.56 5.32 -9.94
C THR A 35 -2.74 4.14 -9.43
N TYR A 36 -3.12 2.92 -9.83
CA TYR A 36 -2.43 1.70 -9.41
C TYR A 36 -0.97 1.64 -9.90
N GLU A 37 -0.63 2.24 -11.04
CA GLU A 37 0.76 2.40 -11.51
C GLU A 37 1.65 3.17 -10.55
N GLN A 38 1.09 4.13 -9.81
CA GLN A 38 1.85 4.95 -8.86
C GLN A 38 2.18 4.19 -7.57
N VAL A 39 1.61 2.99 -7.38
CA VAL A 39 1.86 2.17 -6.19
C VAL A 39 3.31 1.69 -6.19
N PRO A 40 4.06 1.89 -5.10
CA PRO A 40 5.41 1.37 -4.97
C PRO A 40 5.45 -0.14 -5.17
N ARG A 41 6.46 -0.64 -5.91
CA ARG A 41 6.61 -2.07 -6.24
C ARG A 41 6.46 -3.02 -5.05
N LEU A 42 6.97 -2.62 -3.88
CA LEU A 42 6.92 -3.41 -2.64
C LEU A 42 5.51 -3.57 -2.05
N LEU A 43 4.56 -2.72 -2.43
CA LEU A 43 3.18 -2.72 -1.94
C LEU A 43 2.18 -3.10 -3.03
N LYS A 44 2.62 -3.20 -4.29
CA LYS A 44 1.77 -3.34 -5.48
C LYS A 44 0.87 -4.57 -5.39
N GLU A 45 1.44 -5.71 -5.04
CA GLU A 45 0.72 -6.96 -4.81
C GLU A 45 -0.31 -6.83 -3.69
N LYS A 46 0.06 -6.23 -2.55
CA LYS A 46 -0.84 -6.09 -1.40
C LYS A 46 -1.98 -5.10 -1.65
N VAL A 47 -1.71 -4.01 -2.37
CA VAL A 47 -2.73 -3.04 -2.77
C VAL A 47 -3.71 -3.67 -3.75
N LYS A 48 -3.24 -4.52 -4.66
CA LYS A 48 -4.10 -5.29 -5.56
C LYS A 48 -5.05 -6.20 -4.78
N GLU A 49 -4.53 -7.02 -3.85
CA GLU A 49 -5.36 -7.87 -3.00
C GLU A 49 -6.45 -7.05 -2.29
N VAL A 50 -6.10 -5.92 -1.66
CA VAL A 50 -7.06 -5.07 -0.95
C VAL A 50 -8.14 -4.51 -1.90
N LEU A 51 -7.77 -4.13 -3.12
CA LEU A 51 -8.74 -3.65 -4.12
C LEU A 51 -9.68 -4.77 -4.58
N GLU A 52 -9.16 -5.97 -4.83
CA GLU A 52 -9.95 -7.15 -5.20
C GLU A 52 -10.91 -7.56 -4.08
N ASP A 53 -10.42 -7.64 -2.83
CA ASP A 53 -11.22 -7.94 -1.64
C ASP A 53 -12.32 -6.89 -1.39
N SER A 54 -12.09 -5.65 -1.82
CA SER A 54 -13.06 -4.55 -1.72
C SER A 54 -14.02 -4.47 -2.91
N GLY A 55 -13.92 -5.38 -3.88
CA GLY A 55 -14.75 -5.38 -5.09
C GLY A 55 -14.42 -4.28 -6.10
N MET A 56 -13.21 -3.71 -6.05
CA MET A 56 -12.71 -2.61 -6.88
C MET A 56 -11.52 -3.04 -7.77
N GLY A 57 -11.49 -4.34 -8.14
CA GLY A 57 -10.39 -4.93 -8.92
C GLY A 57 -10.19 -4.29 -10.30
N GLU A 58 -11.22 -3.66 -10.85
CA GLU A 58 -11.16 -2.90 -12.11
C GLU A 58 -10.27 -1.65 -12.05
N LEU A 59 -9.92 -1.18 -10.86
CA LEU A 59 -8.99 -0.06 -10.64
C LEU A 59 -7.52 -0.50 -10.74
N VAL A 60 -7.26 -1.81 -10.80
CA VAL A 60 -5.92 -2.40 -10.99
C VAL A 60 -5.58 -2.35 -12.49
N LYS A 61 -5.35 -1.15 -12.99
CA LYS A 61 -4.90 -0.90 -14.37
C LYS A 61 -3.46 -0.44 -14.37
N GLU A 62 -2.69 -1.00 -15.28
CA GLU A 62 -1.37 -0.54 -15.67
C GLU A 62 -1.53 -0.02 -17.10
N GLU A 63 -1.79 1.27 -17.26
CA GLU A 63 -1.65 1.99 -18.54
C GLU A 63 -0.18 2.17 -18.92
#